data_AF-A0A7J4K946-F1
#
_entry.id   AF-A0A7J4K946-F1
#
_cell.length_a   1.000
_cell.length_b   1.000
_cell.length_c   1.000
_cell.angle_alpha   90.00
_cell.angle_beta   90.00
_cell.angle_gamma   90.00
#
_symmetry.space_group_name_H-M   'P 1'
#
loop_
_entity.id
_entity.type
_entity.pdbx_description
1 polymer ?
#
loop_
_entity_poly.entity_id
_entity_poly.type
_entity_poly.pdbx_seq_one_letter_code
_entity_poly.pdbx_strand_id
1 'polypeptide(L)' 'MANSTLGNSITNTTGSVRFLCPKCNEQEIVRSRNERETVAKYTCVKCGFIGPN' A
#
# COMPACT_ATOMS: atom_id res chain seq x y z
N MET A 1 13.09 -11.23 31.90
CA MET A 1 13.04 -11.57 30.46
C MET A 1 11.68 -12.16 30.16
N ALA A 2 10.73 -11.38 29.61
CA ALA A 2 9.49 -11.91 29.05
C ALA A 2 9.08 -11.01 27.87
N ASN A 3 8.93 -11.64 26.71
CA ASN A 3 8.87 -11.08 25.37
C ASN A 3 7.67 -10.17 25.14
N SER A 4 7.92 -8.89 24.90
CA SER A 4 6.97 -8.01 24.23
C SER A 4 7.12 -8.21 22.72
N THR A 5 6.14 -8.82 22.08
CA THR A 5 5.61 -8.43 20.76
C THR A 5 4.56 -9.44 20.37
N LEU A 6 3.30 -9.05 20.54
CA LEU A 6 2.18 -9.67 19.87
C LEU A 6 2.53 -9.70 18.38
N GLY A 7 2.77 -10.89 17.84
CA GLY A 7 2.94 -11.13 16.42
C GLY A 7 1.64 -10.83 15.71
N ASN A 8 1.34 -9.55 15.52
CA ASN A 8 0.24 -9.13 14.67
C ASN A 8 0.73 -9.25 13.23
N SER A 9 0.92 -10.50 12.80
CA SER A 9 1.00 -10.88 11.40
C SER A 9 -0.14 -10.14 10.72
N ILE A 10 0.21 -9.21 9.85
CA ILE A 10 -0.74 -8.42 9.07
C ILE A 10 -1.43 -9.41 8.15
N THR A 11 -2.45 -10.03 8.72
CA THR A 11 -3.16 -11.17 8.20
C THR A 11 -4.01 -10.60 7.08
N ASN A 12 -3.60 -10.87 5.85
CA ASN A 12 -4.44 -10.89 4.67
C ASN A 12 -5.52 -9.77 4.68
N THR A 13 -5.13 -8.54 4.38
CA THR A 13 -6.10 -7.44 4.18
C THR A 13 -6.91 -7.78 2.93
N THR A 14 -7.95 -8.59 3.11
CA THR A 14 -8.92 -9.00 2.09
C THR A 14 -9.48 -7.73 1.46
N GLY A 15 -9.14 -7.47 0.20
CA GLY A 15 -9.51 -6.25 -0.52
C GLY A 15 -8.40 -5.21 -0.70
N SER A 16 -7.15 -5.52 -0.33
CA SER A 16 -5.99 -4.78 -0.85
C SER A 16 -5.72 -5.15 -2.31
N VAL A 17 -5.49 -4.16 -3.15
CA VAL A 17 -5.07 -4.33 -4.54
C VAL A 17 -3.60 -3.98 -4.67
N ARG A 18 -2.91 -4.70 -5.55
CA ARG A 18 -1.51 -4.49 -5.87
C ARG A 18 -1.41 -4.23 -7.36
N PHE A 19 -0.72 -3.17 -7.72
CA PHE A 19 -0.48 -2.81 -9.12
C PHE A 19 0.84 -2.08 -9.25
N LEU A 20 1.46 -2.14 -10.42
CA LEU A 20 2.66 -1.37 -10.70
C LEU A 20 2.31 0.10 -10.90
N CYS A 21 3.21 1.00 -10.49
CA CYS A 21 3.06 2.42 -10.69
C CYS A 21 2.76 2.72 -12.17
N PRO A 22 1.66 3.40 -12.51
CA PRO A 22 1.23 3.59 -13.90
C PRO A 22 2.18 4.48 -14.71
N LYS A 23 3.07 5.23 -14.04
CA LYS A 23 4.01 6.13 -14.70
C LYS A 23 5.34 5.47 -15.07
N CYS A 24 5.91 4.66 -14.17
CA CYS A 24 7.24 4.06 -14.38
C CYS A 24 7.24 2.52 -14.43
N ASN A 25 6.17 1.87 -13.98
CA ASN A 25 6.06 0.41 -13.86
C ASN A 25 7.17 -0.27 -13.01
N GLU A 26 7.95 0.49 -12.23
CA GLU A 26 9.08 -0.03 -11.45
C GLU A 26 8.71 -0.36 -10.00
N GLN A 27 7.72 0.32 -9.43
CA GLN A 27 7.31 0.14 -8.04
C GLN A 27 5.94 -0.52 -7.95
N GLU A 28 5.82 -1.56 -7.14
CA GLU A 28 4.53 -2.10 -6.71
C GLU A 28 3.88 -1.17 -5.68
N ILE A 29 2.71 -0.66 -6.03
CA ILE A 29 1.85 0.12 -5.16
C ILE A 29 0.80 -0.83 -4.59
N VAL A 30 0.67 -0.81 -3.26
CA VAL A 30 -0.38 -1.54 -2.54
C VAL A 30 -1.37 -0.52 -2.01
N ARG A 31 -2.65 -0.69 -2.36
CA ARG A 31 -3.76 0.14 -1.87
C ARG A 31 -4.77 -0.77 -1.18
N SER A 32 -5.08 -0.48 0.08
CA SER A 32 -6.18 -1.11 0.79
C SER A 32 -7.53 -0.64 0.22
N ARG A 33 -8.61 -1.36 0.53
CA ARG A 33 -9.98 -0.96 0.16
C ARG A 33 -10.31 0.44 0.66
N ASN A 34 -10.01 0.73 1.92
CA ASN A 34 -10.27 2.04 2.53
C ASN A 34 -9.57 3.17 1.78
N GLU A 35 -8.30 3.00 1.40
CA GLU A 35 -7.55 4.00 0.63
C GLU A 35 -8.15 4.26 -0.76
N ARG A 36 -8.78 3.26 -1.38
CA ARG A 36 -9.53 3.43 -2.64
C ARG A 36 -10.85 4.16 -2.43
N GLU A 37 -11.57 3.85 -1.34
CA GLU A 37 -12.84 4.51 -1.00
C GLU A 37 -12.64 5.98 -0.57
N THR A 38 -11.54 6.28 0.14
CA THR A 38 -11.21 7.64 0.58
C THR A 38 -10.35 8.43 -0.42
N VAL A 39 -10.01 7.84 -1.56
CA VAL A 39 -9.16 8.46 -2.60
C VAL A 39 -7.84 8.98 -2.01
N ALA A 40 -7.24 8.16 -1.15
CA ALA A 40 -6.04 8.52 -0.43
C ALA A 40 -4.85 8.63 -1.41
N LYS A 41 -4.26 9.82 -1.48
CA LYS A 41 -3.09 10.08 -2.34
C LYS A 41 -1.93 9.15 -1.97
N TYR A 42 -1.25 8.62 -2.97
CA TYR A 42 -0.01 7.87 -2.81
C TYR A 42 1.10 8.48 -3.65
N THR A 43 2.33 8.34 -3.18
CA THR A 43 3.52 8.81 -3.88
C THR A 43 4.39 7.63 -4.28
N CYS A 44 4.69 7.52 -5.57
CA CYS A 44 5.70 6.60 -6.06
C CYS A 44 7.09 7.14 -5.71
N VAL A 45 7.88 6.36 -4.96
CA VAL A 45 9.27 6.73 -4.57
C VAL A 45 10.26 6.66 -5.71
N LYS A 46 9.92 5.99 -6.82
CA LYS A 46 10.81 5.88 -7.99
C LYS A 46 10.73 7.09 -8.92
N CYS A 47 9.51 7.51 -9.26
CA CYS A 47 9.28 8.56 -10.27
C CYS A 47 8.60 9.83 -9.71
N GLY A 48 8.33 9.87 -8.41
CA GLY A 48 7.68 10.99 -7.73
C GLY A 48 6.20 11.18 -8.11
N PHE A 49 5.58 10.20 -8.79
CA PHE A 49 4.17 10.30 -9.19
C PHE A 49 3.27 10.32 -7.96
N ILE A 50 2.40 11.33 -7.86
CA ILE A 50 1.38 11.43 -6.82
C ILE A 50 0.03 11.10 -7.46
N GLY A 51 -0.48 9.90 -7.18
CA GLY A 51 -1.76 9.42 -7.70
C GLY A 51 -2.89 9.56 -6.69
N PRO A 52 -4.10 9.96 -7.11
CA PRO A 52 -5.31 9.82 -6.30
C PRO A 52 -5.98 8.44 -6.45
N ASN A 53 -5.65 7.70 -7.52
CA ASN A 53 -6.20 6.39 -7.90
C ASN A 53 -5.07 5.41 -8.20
#